data_AF-A0AAJ1XBW1-F1
#
_entry.id   AF-A0AAJ1XBW1-F1
#
_cell.length_a   1.000
_cell.length_b   1.000
_cell.length_c   1.000
_cell.angle_alpha   90.00
_cell.angle_beta   90.00
_cell.angle_gamma   90.00
#
_symmetry.space_group_name_H-M   'P 1'
#
loop_
_entity.id
_entity.type
_entity.pdbx_description
1 polymer ?
#
loop_
_entity_poly.entity_id
_entity_poly.type
_entity_poly.pdbx_seq_one_letter_code
_entity_poly.pdbx_strand_id
1 'polypeptide(L)'
;MRHPIFLVFLLLVAADVCAQQDDLRRVLEQGSELRHQQQDQQRLQQAESQRPTLTIDGKTVRVERTVDDLGQALYLSLQHQQWPAAAAFLAEYIELPGHDPLLRHYAQGALARVAGDHPRAAQEYEALLAAQPDFLPARLELARVYAEDQRDREAVALFGAIKAGIDSNDPATAGVRARVDSYLDALQARRRWKAAVAAGPAWSDNINRSSASRTCLFVVGDTCLIERTLPEAQRATGLDYDANLERRWALAGHHGLYVRGLAFGQAWRGYSAYNELNASVQAGYSWRSARHTLQLAPSYDFQALGNHALQGGSGVHGEWQYALDGRSLLKLEADWKRQRYRQPGLADNYDGDLAALYATWFRALNPRWTLFAGMDLSDSSAADPANGYRQRGLRLGAARQWSGTTATVFVSLRHRHYDAWSPLLEARRQDDEQNLIAIVRSERLAVGGLVPSLSLRYARIDSNVGWLYSHDRGLLSLKWERAF
;
A
#
# COMPACT_ATOMS: atom_id res chain seq x y z
N MET A 1 24.99 2.13 41.36
CA MET A 1 23.96 3.19 41.38
C MET A 1 23.83 3.92 40.02
N ARG A 2 23.74 3.21 38.88
CA ARG A 2 23.57 3.81 37.53
C ARG A 2 22.22 3.47 36.86
N HIS A 3 21.37 2.68 37.51
CA HIS A 3 20.11 2.20 36.96
C HIS A 3 18.89 3.14 37.05
N PRO A 4 18.74 4.06 38.03
CA PRO A 4 17.51 4.86 38.11
C PRO A 4 17.42 5.98 37.06
N ILE A 5 18.55 6.58 36.67
CA ILE A 5 18.60 7.65 35.65
C ILE A 5 18.29 7.10 34.24
N PHE A 6 18.72 5.86 33.96
CA PHE A 6 18.44 5.20 32.67
C PHE A 6 16.95 4.85 32.52
N LEU A 7 16.27 4.52 33.63
CA LEU A 7 14.83 4.21 33.65
C LEU A 7 13.96 5.46 33.39
N VAL A 8 14.34 6.61 33.97
CA VAL A 8 13.66 7.90 33.71
C VAL A 8 13.86 8.34 32.26
N PHE A 9 15.05 8.13 31.69
CA PHE A 9 15.31 8.45 30.28
C PHE A 9 14.52 7.55 29.32
N LEU A 10 14.37 6.26 29.63
CA LEU A 10 13.57 5.31 28.83
C LEU A 10 12.07 5.62 28.86
N LEU A 11 11.53 6.08 30.00
CA LEU A 11 10.13 6.51 30.12
C LEU A 11 9.82 7.66 29.15
N LEU A 12 10.73 8.62 29.03
CA LEU A 12 10.52 9.86 28.26
C LEU A 12 10.63 9.67 26.74
N VAL A 13 11.45 8.70 26.29
CA VAL A 13 11.69 8.45 24.86
C VAL A 13 10.58 7.62 24.21
N ALA A 14 9.84 6.80 24.95
CA ALA A 14 8.91 5.81 24.39
C ALA A 14 7.71 6.40 23.60
N ALA A 15 7.19 7.57 23.99
CA ALA A 15 6.00 8.16 23.37
C ALA A 15 6.28 8.87 22.02
N ASP A 16 7.44 9.49 21.86
CA ASP A 16 7.84 10.21 20.63
C ASP A 16 8.36 9.27 19.54
N VAL A 17 8.76 8.06 19.95
CA VAL A 17 9.22 6.97 19.08
C VAL A 17 8.08 6.47 18.18
N CYS A 18 6.86 6.36 18.69
CA CYS A 18 5.76 5.68 17.99
C CYS A 18 5.25 6.45 16.74
N ALA A 19 5.12 7.78 16.78
CA ALA A 19 4.49 8.52 15.68
C ALA A 19 5.39 8.74 14.44
N GLN A 20 6.68 8.98 14.63
CA GLN A 20 7.65 9.07 13.51
C GLN A 20 7.78 7.71 12.79
N GLN A 21 7.60 6.61 13.52
CA GLN A 21 7.65 5.25 12.99
C GLN A 21 6.41 4.91 12.18
N ASP A 22 5.22 5.39 12.57
CA ASP A 22 3.98 5.21 11.81
C ASP A 22 4.04 5.84 10.42
N ASP A 23 4.64 7.04 10.29
CA ASP A 23 4.79 7.70 8.99
C ASP A 23 5.70 6.92 8.05
N LEU A 24 6.85 6.43 8.56
CA LEU A 24 7.73 5.59 7.77
C LEU A 24 7.05 4.28 7.38
N ARG A 25 6.36 3.62 8.32
CA ARG A 25 5.57 2.41 8.04
C ARG A 25 4.61 2.64 6.87
N ARG A 26 3.85 3.73 6.90
CA ARG A 26 2.91 4.09 5.84
C ARG A 26 3.60 4.32 4.51
N VAL A 27 4.70 5.08 4.48
CA VAL A 27 5.45 5.31 3.22
C VAL A 27 5.97 4.00 2.64
N LEU A 28 6.47 3.08 3.47
CA LEU A 28 6.98 1.77 3.03
C LEU A 28 5.84 0.85 2.54
N GLU A 29 4.75 0.73 3.30
CA GLU A 29 3.58 -0.08 2.93
C GLU A 29 2.92 0.44 1.65
N GLN A 30 2.55 1.72 1.63
CA GLN A 30 1.86 2.34 0.49
C GLN A 30 2.74 2.36 -0.76
N GLY A 31 4.04 2.66 -0.60
CA GLY A 31 5.01 2.64 -1.69
C GLY A 31 5.16 1.24 -2.29
N SER A 32 5.17 0.20 -1.48
CA SER A 32 5.23 -1.19 -1.94
C SER A 32 3.94 -1.60 -2.66
N GLU A 33 2.79 -1.37 -2.03
CA GLU A 33 1.46 -1.70 -2.58
C GLU A 33 1.22 -1.06 -3.95
N LEU A 34 1.43 0.25 -4.08
CA LEU A 34 1.20 0.98 -5.33
C LEU A 34 2.08 0.46 -6.46
N ARG A 35 3.37 0.20 -6.18
CA ARG A 35 4.29 -0.38 -7.18
C ARG A 35 3.81 -1.74 -7.64
N HIS A 36 3.39 -2.59 -6.71
CA HIS A 36 2.93 -3.93 -7.02
C HIS A 36 1.61 -3.94 -7.80
N GLN A 37 0.66 -3.05 -7.47
CA GLN A 37 -0.58 -2.88 -8.22
C GLN A 37 -0.29 -2.41 -9.65
N GLN A 38 0.58 -1.42 -9.83
CA GLN A 38 0.97 -0.92 -11.15
C GLN A 38 1.66 -2.01 -11.99
N GLN A 39 2.58 -2.78 -11.41
CA GLN A 39 3.23 -3.90 -12.09
C GLN A 39 2.22 -4.98 -12.51
N ASP A 40 1.29 -5.34 -11.62
CA ASP A 40 0.27 -6.36 -11.92
C ASP A 40 -0.67 -5.89 -13.05
N GLN A 41 -1.08 -4.61 -13.05
CA GLN A 41 -1.86 -4.02 -14.13
C GLN A 41 -1.09 -3.97 -15.45
N GLN A 42 0.19 -3.57 -15.43
CA GLN A 42 1.02 -3.54 -16.64
C GLN A 42 1.21 -4.92 -17.25
N ARG A 43 1.42 -5.97 -16.44
CA ARG A 43 1.54 -7.35 -16.96
C ARG A 43 0.25 -7.82 -17.64
N LEU A 44 -0.91 -7.53 -17.04
CA LEU A 44 -2.20 -7.84 -17.66
C LEU A 44 -2.41 -7.07 -18.98
N GLN A 45 -2.11 -5.78 -18.99
CA GLN A 45 -2.22 -4.95 -20.20
C GLN A 45 -1.27 -5.42 -21.31
N GLN A 46 -0.05 -5.83 -20.95
CA GLN A 46 0.90 -6.41 -21.91
C GLN A 46 0.38 -7.72 -22.49
N ALA A 47 -0.20 -8.60 -21.66
CA ALA A 47 -0.85 -9.82 -22.13
C ALA A 47 -2.02 -9.54 -23.10
N GLU A 48 -2.68 -8.39 -22.96
CA GLU A 48 -3.74 -7.94 -23.87
C GLU A 48 -3.22 -7.35 -25.19
N SER A 49 -2.20 -6.50 -25.13
CA SER A 49 -1.71 -5.66 -26.25
C SER A 49 -1.12 -6.43 -27.46
N GLN A 50 -1.03 -7.75 -27.40
CA GLN A 50 -0.54 -8.61 -28.49
C GLN A 50 -1.54 -8.78 -29.66
N ARG A 51 -2.54 -7.90 -29.85
CA ARG A 51 -3.47 -7.95 -30.99
C ARG A 51 -2.93 -7.12 -32.18
N PRO A 52 -2.91 -7.66 -33.42
CA PRO A 52 -2.72 -6.85 -34.61
C PRO A 52 -3.94 -5.94 -34.84
N THR A 53 -3.69 -4.68 -35.17
CA THR A 53 -4.71 -3.71 -35.61
C THR A 53 -4.84 -3.73 -37.12
N LEU A 54 -6.06 -3.92 -37.64
CA LEU A 54 -6.39 -3.82 -39.07
C LEU A 54 -7.26 -2.58 -39.29
N THR A 55 -6.79 -1.67 -40.15
CA THR A 55 -7.58 -0.51 -40.58
C THR A 55 -8.35 -0.92 -41.84
N ILE A 56 -9.68 -0.98 -41.78
CA ILE A 56 -10.52 -1.31 -42.94
C ILE A 56 -10.96 -0.01 -43.62
N ASP A 57 -10.30 0.34 -44.72
CA ASP A 57 -10.70 1.16 -45.89
C ASP A 57 -11.67 2.36 -45.78
N GLY A 58 -11.94 2.93 -44.60
CA GLY A 58 -12.59 4.24 -44.44
C GLY A 58 -13.98 4.43 -45.07
N LYS A 59 -14.64 3.36 -45.55
CA LYS A 59 -15.95 3.42 -46.21
C LYS A 59 -17.06 3.23 -45.19
N THR A 60 -17.98 4.19 -45.13
CA THR A 60 -19.21 4.08 -44.34
C THR A 60 -20.23 3.28 -45.14
N VAL A 61 -20.62 2.10 -44.63
CA VAL A 61 -21.67 1.26 -45.24
C VAL A 61 -22.92 1.38 -44.37
N ARG A 62 -24.07 1.62 -44.99
CA ARG A 62 -25.37 1.56 -44.30
C ARG A 62 -25.71 0.08 -44.11
N VAL A 63 -25.90 -0.32 -42.86
CA VAL A 63 -26.35 -1.68 -42.50
C VAL A 63 -27.87 -1.68 -42.53
N GLU A 64 -28.46 -2.63 -43.26
CA GLU A 64 -29.91 -2.79 -43.28
C GLU A 64 -30.41 -3.39 -41.96
N ARG A 65 -31.64 -3.08 -41.58
CA ARG A 65 -32.23 -3.56 -40.31
C ARG A 65 -32.78 -4.99 -40.46
N THR A 66 -31.92 -5.91 -40.89
CA THR A 66 -32.21 -7.34 -40.97
C THR A 66 -31.41 -8.10 -39.91
N VAL A 67 -31.85 -9.30 -39.54
CA VAL A 67 -31.16 -10.10 -38.50
C VAL A 67 -29.75 -10.48 -38.95
N ASP A 68 -29.56 -10.82 -40.23
CA ASP A 68 -28.26 -11.24 -40.76
C ASP A 68 -27.28 -10.05 -40.87
N ASP A 69 -27.74 -8.92 -41.43
CA ASP A 69 -26.89 -7.74 -41.62
C ASP A 69 -26.46 -7.13 -40.28
N LEU A 70 -27.41 -6.99 -39.33
CA LEU A 70 -27.10 -6.50 -37.98
C LEU A 70 -26.23 -7.49 -37.20
N GLY A 71 -26.45 -8.79 -37.33
CA GLY A 71 -25.64 -9.82 -36.70
C GLY A 71 -24.18 -9.77 -37.18
N GLN A 72 -23.98 -9.66 -38.49
CA GLN A 72 -22.64 -9.53 -39.08
C GLN A 72 -21.96 -8.21 -38.66
N ALA A 73 -22.69 -7.09 -38.70
CA ALA A 73 -22.17 -5.80 -38.29
C ALA A 73 -21.79 -5.77 -36.79
N LEU A 74 -22.61 -6.38 -35.94
CA LEU A 74 -22.34 -6.55 -34.52
C LEU A 74 -21.06 -7.38 -34.30
N TYR A 75 -20.97 -8.55 -34.93
CA TYR A 75 -19.79 -9.42 -34.80
C TYR A 75 -18.50 -8.72 -35.23
N LEU A 76 -18.50 -8.05 -36.39
CA LEU A 76 -17.35 -7.29 -36.87
C LEU A 76 -16.99 -6.15 -35.91
N SER A 77 -18.00 -5.41 -35.43
CA SER A 77 -17.78 -4.30 -34.47
C SER A 77 -17.11 -4.80 -33.18
N LEU A 78 -17.49 -5.97 -32.67
CA LEU A 78 -16.86 -6.60 -31.51
C LEU A 78 -15.43 -7.06 -31.80
N GLN A 79 -15.20 -7.69 -32.96
CA GLN A 79 -13.88 -8.16 -33.37
C GLN A 79 -12.88 -6.99 -33.48
N HIS A 80 -13.36 -5.86 -33.99
CA HIS A 80 -12.59 -4.63 -34.20
C HIS A 80 -12.64 -3.64 -33.02
N GLN A 81 -13.24 -4.03 -31.89
CA GLN A 81 -13.33 -3.20 -30.68
C GLN A 81 -13.99 -1.83 -30.92
N GLN A 82 -14.92 -1.76 -31.88
CA GLN A 82 -15.74 -0.58 -32.15
C GLN A 82 -16.91 -0.54 -31.18
N TRP A 83 -16.62 -0.35 -29.89
CA TRP A 83 -17.60 -0.48 -28.81
C TRP A 83 -18.86 0.37 -28.97
N PRO A 84 -18.79 1.64 -29.43
CA PRO A 84 -20.00 2.43 -29.68
C PRO A 84 -20.87 1.83 -30.79
N ALA A 85 -20.27 1.33 -31.87
CA ALA A 85 -20.99 0.69 -32.97
C ALA A 85 -21.58 -0.66 -32.53
N ALA A 86 -20.81 -1.47 -31.81
CA ALA A 86 -21.28 -2.74 -31.26
C ALA A 86 -22.48 -2.55 -30.32
N ALA A 87 -22.46 -1.51 -29.48
CA ALA A 87 -23.59 -1.18 -28.62
C ALA A 87 -24.84 -0.77 -29.41
N ALA A 88 -24.68 0.06 -30.46
CA ALA A 88 -25.78 0.48 -31.32
C ALA A 88 -26.38 -0.71 -32.10
N PHE A 89 -25.55 -1.52 -32.76
CA PHE A 89 -26.01 -2.69 -33.50
C PHE A 89 -26.66 -3.74 -32.59
N LEU A 90 -26.12 -3.95 -31.38
CA LEU A 90 -26.73 -4.87 -30.41
C LEU A 90 -28.13 -4.42 -30.01
N ALA A 91 -28.34 -3.12 -29.78
CA ALA A 91 -29.64 -2.58 -29.38
C ALA A 91 -30.73 -2.85 -30.43
N GLU A 92 -30.41 -2.73 -31.72
CA GLU A 92 -31.35 -3.05 -32.80
C GLU A 92 -31.49 -4.57 -33.02
N TYR A 93 -30.37 -5.31 -32.92
CA TYR A 93 -30.32 -6.76 -33.18
C TYR A 93 -31.24 -7.56 -32.25
N ILE A 94 -31.27 -7.23 -30.95
CA ILE A 94 -32.07 -7.96 -29.96
C ILE A 94 -33.59 -7.73 -30.09
N GLU A 95 -34.00 -6.68 -30.81
CA GLU A 95 -35.42 -6.41 -31.09
C GLU A 95 -35.95 -7.28 -32.24
N LEU A 96 -35.07 -7.79 -33.10
CA LEU A 96 -35.48 -8.59 -34.25
C LEU A 96 -35.82 -10.03 -33.81
N PRO A 97 -36.94 -10.59 -34.31
CA PRO A 97 -37.24 -12.00 -34.10
C PRO A 97 -36.19 -12.88 -34.79
N GLY A 98 -35.78 -13.97 -34.14
CA GLY A 98 -34.81 -14.91 -34.69
C GLY A 98 -33.34 -14.50 -34.53
N HIS A 99 -33.03 -13.47 -33.75
CA HIS A 99 -31.64 -13.16 -33.39
C HIS A 99 -30.98 -14.33 -32.66
N ASP A 100 -29.69 -14.53 -32.90
CA ASP A 100 -28.88 -15.59 -32.27
C ASP A 100 -28.64 -15.25 -30.79
N PRO A 101 -29.14 -16.08 -29.85
CA PRO A 101 -28.91 -15.88 -28.43
C PRO A 101 -27.43 -15.93 -28.04
N LEU A 102 -26.60 -16.71 -28.75
CA LEU A 102 -25.16 -16.81 -28.46
C LEU A 102 -24.44 -15.50 -28.79
N LEU A 103 -24.69 -14.92 -29.98
CA LEU A 103 -24.14 -13.62 -30.35
C LEU A 103 -24.61 -12.51 -29.39
N ARG A 104 -25.88 -12.55 -28.96
CA ARG A 104 -26.41 -11.63 -27.95
C ARG A 104 -25.62 -11.70 -26.65
N HIS A 105 -25.48 -12.89 -26.06
CA HIS A 105 -24.71 -13.06 -24.81
C HIS A 105 -23.24 -12.67 -24.98
N TYR A 106 -22.61 -13.04 -26.09
CA TYR A 106 -21.22 -12.69 -26.36
C TYR A 106 -21.01 -11.18 -26.44
N ALA A 107 -21.91 -10.47 -27.13
CA ALA A 107 -21.90 -9.03 -27.27
C ALA A 107 -22.17 -8.30 -25.95
N GLN A 108 -23.18 -8.74 -25.19
CA GLN A 108 -23.51 -8.19 -23.88
C GLN A 108 -22.34 -8.36 -22.89
N GLY A 109 -21.70 -9.53 -22.89
CA GLY A 109 -20.52 -9.79 -22.07
C GLY A 109 -19.34 -8.87 -22.43
N ALA A 110 -19.08 -8.70 -23.73
CA ALA A 110 -17.97 -7.85 -24.19
C ALA A 110 -18.20 -6.37 -23.84
N LEU A 111 -19.41 -5.86 -24.03
CA LEU A 111 -19.76 -4.47 -23.68
C LEU A 111 -19.74 -4.25 -22.16
N ALA A 112 -20.23 -5.21 -21.38
CA ALA A 112 -20.17 -5.15 -19.91
C ALA A 112 -18.71 -5.12 -19.41
N ARG A 113 -17.83 -5.95 -19.98
CA ARG A 113 -16.40 -5.96 -19.66
C ARG A 113 -15.74 -4.60 -19.91
N VAL A 114 -15.99 -4.00 -21.08
CA VAL A 114 -15.43 -2.69 -21.45
C VAL A 114 -16.00 -1.56 -20.59
N ALA A 115 -17.24 -1.67 -20.14
CA ALA A 115 -17.82 -0.76 -19.15
C ALA A 115 -17.26 -0.96 -17.72
N GLY A 116 -16.49 -2.03 -17.49
CA GLY A 116 -15.95 -2.40 -16.18
C GLY A 116 -16.96 -3.10 -15.27
N ASP A 117 -18.11 -3.52 -15.81
CA ASP A 117 -19.12 -4.36 -15.15
C ASP A 117 -18.75 -5.84 -15.32
N HIS A 118 -17.65 -6.22 -14.67
CA HIS A 118 -17.11 -7.57 -14.72
C HIS A 118 -18.10 -8.65 -14.20
N PRO A 119 -18.90 -8.40 -13.14
CA PRO A 119 -19.90 -9.37 -12.70
C PRO A 119 -20.91 -9.69 -13.80
N ARG A 120 -21.44 -8.67 -14.49
CA ARG A 120 -22.35 -8.87 -15.62
C ARG A 120 -21.64 -9.55 -16.78
N ALA A 121 -20.41 -9.14 -17.10
CA ALA A 121 -19.64 -9.76 -18.17
C ALA A 121 -19.45 -11.26 -17.94
N ALA A 122 -19.10 -11.66 -16.71
CA ALA A 122 -18.98 -13.06 -16.33
C ALA A 122 -20.29 -13.81 -16.50
N GLN A 123 -21.41 -13.25 -16.02
CA GLN A 123 -22.73 -13.85 -16.14
C GLN A 123 -23.14 -14.11 -17.60
N GLU A 124 -22.90 -13.15 -18.50
CA GLU A 124 -23.25 -13.29 -19.92
C GLU A 124 -22.41 -14.38 -20.61
N TYR A 125 -21.10 -14.44 -20.33
CA TYR A 125 -20.25 -15.50 -20.89
C TYR A 125 -20.52 -16.87 -20.27
N GLU A 126 -20.84 -16.95 -18.98
CA GLU A 126 -21.28 -18.18 -18.31
C GLU A 126 -22.59 -18.69 -18.94
N ALA A 127 -23.56 -17.82 -19.20
CA ALA A 127 -24.82 -18.17 -19.86
C ALA A 127 -24.60 -18.69 -21.29
N LEU A 128 -23.70 -18.05 -22.04
CA LEU A 128 -23.30 -18.53 -23.37
C LEU A 128 -22.70 -19.95 -23.28
N LEU A 129 -21.74 -20.15 -22.37
CA LEU A 129 -21.05 -21.44 -22.22
C LEU A 129 -21.94 -22.55 -21.64
N ALA A 130 -23.02 -22.21 -20.94
CA ALA A 130 -24.04 -23.18 -20.56
C ALA A 130 -24.77 -23.76 -21.78
N ALA A 131 -24.99 -22.95 -22.83
CA ALA A 131 -25.61 -23.37 -24.08
C ALA A 131 -24.59 -24.01 -25.05
N GLN A 132 -23.38 -23.47 -25.16
CA GLN A 132 -22.31 -23.96 -26.03
C GLN A 132 -20.97 -24.07 -25.26
N PRO A 133 -20.72 -25.16 -24.52
CA PRO A 133 -19.55 -25.31 -23.65
C PRO A 133 -18.19 -25.20 -24.34
N ASP A 134 -18.13 -25.60 -25.62
CA ASP A 134 -16.89 -25.62 -26.40
C ASP A 134 -16.63 -24.32 -27.18
N PHE A 135 -17.43 -23.26 -26.97
CA PHE A 135 -17.22 -21.99 -27.65
C PHE A 135 -15.97 -21.26 -27.13
N LEU A 136 -14.82 -21.58 -27.74
CA LEU A 136 -13.50 -21.09 -27.35
C LEU A 136 -13.42 -19.56 -27.18
N PRO A 137 -14.02 -18.72 -28.05
CA PRO A 137 -14.00 -17.27 -27.86
C PRO A 137 -14.59 -16.82 -26.51
N ALA A 138 -15.75 -17.38 -26.10
CA ALA A 138 -16.33 -17.05 -24.80
C ALA A 138 -15.53 -17.62 -23.62
N ARG A 139 -14.91 -18.81 -23.77
CA ARG A 139 -14.02 -19.34 -22.73
C ARG A 139 -12.83 -18.41 -22.48
N LEU A 140 -12.23 -17.88 -23.55
CA LEU A 140 -11.12 -16.92 -23.46
C LEU A 140 -11.55 -15.60 -22.80
N GLU A 141 -12.67 -15.03 -23.23
CA GLU A 141 -13.16 -13.77 -22.66
C GLU A 141 -13.62 -13.96 -21.20
N LEU A 142 -14.25 -15.09 -20.83
CA LEU A 142 -14.58 -15.38 -19.43
C LEU A 142 -13.33 -15.51 -18.56
N ALA A 143 -12.29 -16.20 -19.03
CA ALA A 143 -11.02 -16.33 -18.30
C ALA A 143 -10.37 -14.97 -18.06
N ARG A 144 -10.46 -14.10 -19.08
CA ARG A 144 -10.01 -12.72 -19.01
C ARG A 144 -10.82 -11.91 -18.00
N VAL A 145 -12.15 -11.95 -18.06
CA VAL A 145 -13.03 -11.26 -17.09
C VAL A 145 -12.69 -11.69 -15.66
N TYR A 146 -12.47 -12.99 -15.42
CA TYR A 146 -12.05 -13.48 -14.11
C TYR A 146 -10.70 -12.89 -13.67
N ALA A 147 -9.72 -12.77 -14.56
CA ALA A 147 -8.41 -12.21 -14.23
C ALA A 147 -8.48 -10.70 -13.92
N GLU A 148 -9.31 -9.96 -14.67
CA GLU A 148 -9.58 -8.54 -14.48
C GLU A 148 -10.32 -8.28 -13.16
N ASP A 149 -11.27 -9.15 -12.82
CA ASP A 149 -12.10 -9.05 -11.60
C ASP A 149 -11.52 -9.75 -10.37
N GLN A 150 -10.22 -10.09 -10.41
CA GLN A 150 -9.48 -10.69 -9.28
C GLN A 150 -10.00 -12.07 -8.83
N ARG A 151 -10.76 -12.79 -9.68
CA ARG A 151 -11.12 -14.21 -9.53
C ARG A 151 -9.97 -15.09 -10.04
N ASP A 152 -8.80 -14.90 -9.44
CA ASP A 152 -7.52 -15.43 -9.95
C ASP A 152 -7.51 -16.96 -10.05
N ARG A 153 -8.17 -17.66 -9.10
CA ARG A 153 -8.20 -19.13 -9.08
C ARG A 153 -8.95 -19.67 -10.28
N GLU A 154 -10.13 -19.12 -10.57
CA GLU A 154 -10.94 -19.49 -11.73
C GLU A 154 -10.29 -19.08 -13.05
N ALA A 155 -9.67 -17.90 -13.09
CA ALA A 155 -8.91 -17.45 -14.27
C ALA A 155 -7.79 -18.44 -14.61
N VAL A 156 -6.97 -18.83 -13.62
CA VAL A 156 -5.91 -19.84 -13.81
C VAL A 156 -6.48 -21.17 -14.26
N ALA A 157 -7.58 -21.64 -13.65
CA ALA A 157 -8.20 -22.89 -14.02
C ALA A 157 -8.72 -22.88 -15.47
N LEU A 158 -9.40 -21.81 -15.88
CA LEU A 158 -9.99 -21.71 -17.21
C LEU A 158 -8.92 -21.50 -18.29
N PHE A 159 -7.92 -20.65 -18.06
CA PHE A 159 -6.76 -20.53 -18.96
C PHE A 159 -5.98 -21.84 -19.07
N GLY A 160 -5.78 -22.55 -17.96
CA GLY A 160 -5.15 -23.87 -17.96
C GLY A 160 -5.93 -24.90 -18.78
N ALA A 161 -7.26 -24.94 -18.63
CA ALA A 161 -8.13 -25.83 -19.40
C ALA A 161 -8.15 -25.48 -20.89
N ILE A 162 -8.12 -24.19 -21.25
CA ILE A 162 -7.99 -23.74 -22.64
C ILE A 162 -6.66 -24.19 -23.22
N LYS A 163 -5.55 -23.98 -22.50
CA LYS A 163 -4.20 -24.41 -22.94
C LYS A 163 -4.13 -25.91 -23.20
N ALA A 164 -4.76 -26.72 -22.35
CA ALA A 164 -4.79 -28.17 -22.49
C ALA A 164 -5.69 -28.66 -23.63
N GLY A 165 -6.71 -27.88 -24.01
CA GLY A 165 -7.70 -28.25 -25.03
C GLY A 165 -7.38 -27.80 -26.45
N ILE A 166 -6.34 -26.99 -26.66
CA ILE A 166 -5.92 -26.53 -28.00
C ILE A 166 -4.69 -27.31 -28.48
N ASP A 167 -4.68 -27.71 -29.75
CA ASP A 167 -3.57 -28.47 -30.34
C ASP A 167 -2.29 -27.62 -30.34
N SER A 168 -1.25 -28.11 -29.66
CA SER A 168 0.06 -27.45 -29.58
C SER A 168 0.81 -27.46 -30.91
N ASN A 169 0.47 -28.38 -31.82
CA ASN A 169 1.14 -28.57 -33.09
C ASN A 169 0.49 -27.79 -34.24
N ASP A 170 -0.75 -27.29 -34.05
CA ASP A 170 -1.43 -26.45 -35.02
C ASP A 170 -0.85 -25.00 -35.00
N PRO A 171 -0.26 -24.52 -36.10
CA PRO A 171 0.22 -23.13 -36.19
C PRO A 171 -0.89 -22.08 -36.00
N ALA A 172 -2.16 -22.40 -36.33
CA ALA A 172 -3.28 -21.48 -36.18
C ALA A 172 -3.59 -21.16 -34.70
N THR A 173 -3.27 -22.07 -33.78
CA THR A 173 -3.48 -21.88 -32.33
C THR A 173 -2.34 -21.11 -31.65
N ALA A 174 -1.20 -20.91 -32.34
CA ALA A 174 0.01 -20.35 -31.74
C ALA A 174 -0.22 -18.99 -31.06
N GLY A 175 -1.00 -18.11 -31.71
CA GLY A 175 -1.35 -16.80 -31.13
C GLY A 175 -2.30 -16.88 -29.93
N VAL A 176 -3.19 -17.88 -29.88
CA VAL A 176 -4.01 -18.14 -28.69
C VAL A 176 -3.14 -18.68 -27.55
N ARG A 177 -2.27 -19.66 -27.82
CA ARG A 177 -1.34 -20.24 -26.84
C ARG A 177 -0.46 -19.18 -26.19
N ALA A 178 0.20 -18.33 -27.00
CA ALA A 178 1.07 -17.26 -26.49
C ALA A 178 0.34 -16.28 -25.55
N ARG A 179 -0.92 -15.96 -25.85
CA ARG A 179 -1.75 -15.08 -25.01
C ARG A 179 -2.15 -15.77 -23.70
N VAL A 180 -2.61 -17.01 -23.79
CA VAL A 180 -2.96 -17.82 -22.60
C VAL A 180 -1.75 -17.94 -21.67
N ASP A 181 -0.57 -18.19 -22.23
CA ASP A 181 0.69 -18.24 -21.47
C ASP A 181 1.01 -16.89 -20.81
N SER A 182 0.85 -15.79 -21.53
CA SER A 182 1.07 -14.43 -20.98
C SER A 182 0.13 -14.13 -19.79
N TYR A 183 -1.14 -14.54 -19.86
CA TYR A 183 -2.09 -14.40 -18.75
C TYR A 183 -1.73 -15.30 -17.57
N LEU A 184 -1.37 -16.56 -17.82
CA LEU A 184 -0.94 -17.49 -16.77
C LEU A 184 0.32 -16.98 -16.05
N ASP A 185 1.28 -16.42 -16.78
CA ASP A 185 2.48 -15.82 -16.20
C ASP A 185 2.15 -14.58 -15.35
N ALA A 186 1.26 -13.70 -15.83
CA ALA A 186 0.81 -12.54 -15.07
C ALA A 186 0.09 -12.94 -13.77
N LEU A 187 -0.82 -13.92 -13.84
CA LEU A 187 -1.54 -14.47 -12.69
C LEU A 187 -0.59 -15.19 -11.72
N GLN A 188 0.40 -15.92 -12.23
CA GLN A 188 1.39 -16.58 -11.41
C GLN A 188 2.27 -15.55 -10.69
N ALA A 189 2.67 -14.46 -11.36
CA ALA A 189 3.42 -13.37 -10.74
C ALA A 189 2.63 -12.68 -9.61
N ARG A 190 1.31 -12.51 -9.76
CA ARG A 190 0.42 -11.97 -8.71
C ARG A 190 0.37 -12.85 -7.45
N ARG A 191 0.55 -14.17 -7.59
CA ARG A 191 0.47 -15.18 -6.50
C ARG A 191 1.80 -15.46 -5.79
N ARG A 192 2.92 -14.94 -6.31
CA ARG A 192 4.25 -15.11 -5.72
C ARG A 192 4.36 -14.32 -4.42
N TRP A 193 5.34 -14.70 -3.61
CA TRP A 193 5.82 -13.81 -2.56
C TRP A 193 6.32 -12.52 -3.20
N LYS A 194 5.92 -11.40 -2.62
CA LYS A 194 6.44 -10.07 -2.94
C LYS A 194 7.28 -9.66 -1.75
N ALA A 195 8.59 -9.67 -1.88
CA ALA A 195 9.48 -9.35 -0.77
C ALA A 195 10.49 -8.29 -1.19
N ALA A 196 10.87 -7.42 -0.27
CA ALA A 196 12.00 -6.54 -0.48
C ALA A 196 12.78 -6.34 0.81
N VAL A 197 14.10 -6.19 0.69
CA VAL A 197 15.00 -5.84 1.77
C VAL A 197 15.86 -4.67 1.33
N ALA A 198 16.08 -3.71 2.20
CA ALA A 198 16.95 -2.58 1.97
C ALA A 198 17.81 -2.30 3.20
N ALA A 199 19.08 -1.98 2.98
CA ALA A 199 19.98 -1.58 4.04
C ALA A 199 21.09 -0.66 3.50
N GLY A 200 21.62 0.20 4.36
CA GLY A 200 22.79 1.00 4.01
C GLY A 200 23.18 2.04 5.06
N PRO A 201 24.28 2.78 4.81
CA PRO A 201 24.77 3.79 5.73
C PRO A 201 23.74 4.88 5.97
N ALA A 202 23.71 5.35 7.20
CA ALA A 202 22.85 6.44 7.65
C ALA A 202 23.61 7.40 8.54
N TRP A 203 23.11 8.63 8.62
CA TRP A 203 23.57 9.66 9.53
C TRP A 203 22.36 10.37 10.13
N SER A 204 22.42 10.68 11.42
CA SER A 204 21.44 11.51 12.11
C SER A 204 22.14 12.56 12.96
N ASP A 205 21.53 13.74 13.06
CA ASP A 205 22.00 14.83 13.92
C ASP A 205 21.51 14.74 15.37
N ASN A 206 20.44 13.98 15.64
CA ASN A 206 19.82 13.88 16.96
C ASN A 206 19.29 12.46 17.25
N ILE A 207 20.21 11.49 17.46
CA ILE A 207 19.82 10.09 17.73
C ILE A 207 19.18 9.89 19.11
N ASN A 208 19.49 10.77 20.06
CA ASN A 208 18.95 10.74 21.41
C ASN A 208 17.67 11.55 21.58
N ARG A 209 17.17 12.17 20.49
CA ARG A 209 15.92 12.96 20.46
C ARG A 209 15.89 14.04 21.55
N SER A 210 17.04 14.68 21.78
CA SER A 210 17.15 15.66 22.85
C SER A 210 16.64 17.02 22.42
N SER A 211 16.02 17.72 23.36
CA SER A 211 15.71 19.15 23.26
C SER A 211 16.94 20.05 23.37
N ALA A 212 18.05 19.52 23.91
CA ALA A 212 19.23 20.29 24.32
C ALA A 212 18.88 21.51 25.22
N SER A 213 17.73 21.45 25.91
CA SER A 213 17.21 22.57 26.68
C SER A 213 18.13 22.92 27.86
N ARG A 214 18.30 24.22 28.07
CA ARG A 214 18.96 24.80 29.24
C ARG A 214 18.05 25.87 29.82
N THR A 215 17.62 25.66 31.07
CA THR A 215 16.68 26.57 31.75
C THR A 215 17.22 26.91 33.13
N CYS A 216 17.40 28.19 33.41
CA CYS A 216 17.69 28.61 34.77
C CYS A 216 16.41 28.59 35.62
N LEU A 217 16.41 27.82 36.70
CA LEU A 217 15.30 27.69 37.64
C LEU A 217 15.44 28.64 38.82
N PHE A 218 16.66 29.05 39.17
CA PHE A 218 16.90 29.96 40.28
C PHE A 218 18.05 30.92 39.98
N VAL A 219 17.76 32.22 39.97
CA VAL A 219 18.69 33.30 39.65
C VAL A 219 18.95 34.13 40.91
N VAL A 220 20.21 34.48 41.16
CA VAL A 220 20.62 35.45 42.18
C VAL A 220 21.60 36.45 41.56
N GLY A 221 21.23 37.73 41.53
CA GLY A 221 21.94 38.73 40.73
C GLY A 221 21.91 38.34 39.25
N ASP A 222 23.07 38.35 38.60
CA ASP A 222 23.24 37.90 37.21
C ASP A 222 23.68 36.42 37.10
N THR A 223 23.67 35.66 38.20
CA THR A 223 24.14 34.27 38.24
C THR A 223 22.98 33.29 38.36
N CYS A 224 22.97 32.28 37.48
CA CYS A 224 22.10 31.12 37.63
C CYS A 224 22.68 30.15 38.67
N LEU A 225 21.94 29.90 39.76
CA LEU A 225 22.36 28.97 40.82
C LEU A 225 21.83 27.56 40.62
N ILE A 226 20.64 27.43 40.01
CA ILE A 226 20.03 26.12 39.70
C ILE A 226 19.63 26.13 38.24
N GLU A 227 20.27 25.27 37.45
CA GLU A 227 19.98 25.08 36.03
C GLU A 227 19.44 23.68 35.79
N ARG A 228 18.39 23.58 34.97
CA ARG A 228 17.94 22.31 34.38
C ARG A 228 18.52 22.21 32.98
N THR A 229 19.39 21.22 32.78
CA THR A 229 20.03 20.95 31.49
C THR A 229 19.68 19.55 31.00
N LEU A 230 19.33 19.45 29.73
CA LEU A 230 19.17 18.20 29.00
C LEU A 230 20.46 17.93 28.19
N PRO A 231 20.80 16.65 27.92
CA PRO A 231 21.97 16.32 27.12
C PRO A 231 21.96 17.02 25.76
N GLU A 232 23.12 17.37 25.21
CA GLU A 232 23.18 17.86 23.83
C GLU A 232 22.67 16.81 22.83
N ALA A 233 22.18 17.27 21.68
CA ALA A 233 21.80 16.40 20.57
C ALA A 233 23.02 15.61 20.08
N GLN A 234 22.87 14.28 20.02
CA GLN A 234 23.94 13.37 19.63
C GLN A 234 23.87 13.08 18.14
N ARG A 235 24.98 13.36 17.45
CA ARG A 235 25.16 13.02 16.05
C ARG A 235 25.80 11.66 15.92
N ALA A 236 25.30 10.81 15.04
CA ALA A 236 25.91 9.51 14.79
C ALA A 236 25.73 9.05 13.35
N THR A 237 26.68 8.21 12.91
CA THR A 237 26.53 7.38 11.72
C THR A 237 26.13 5.97 12.12
N GLY A 238 25.45 5.28 11.22
CA GLY A 238 24.88 3.97 11.50
C GLY A 238 24.43 3.24 10.24
N LEU A 239 23.60 2.23 10.48
CA LEU A 239 22.90 1.45 9.48
C LEU A 239 21.40 1.78 9.57
N ASP A 240 20.77 2.08 8.44
CA ASP A 240 19.31 2.14 8.30
C ASP A 240 18.86 0.97 7.44
N TYR A 241 17.81 0.29 7.87
CA TYR A 241 17.36 -0.95 7.23
C TYR A 241 15.84 -1.10 7.28
N ASP A 242 15.30 -1.75 6.27
CA ASP A 242 13.90 -2.16 6.20
C ASP A 242 13.72 -3.44 5.38
N ALA A 243 12.66 -4.16 5.67
CA ALA A 243 12.27 -5.39 5.00
C ALA A 243 10.75 -5.48 4.96
N ASN A 244 10.18 -5.84 3.81
CA ASN A 244 8.76 -6.13 3.67
C ASN A 244 8.55 -7.47 2.96
N LEU A 245 7.41 -8.08 3.27
CA LEU A 245 7.00 -9.37 2.73
C LEU A 245 5.48 -9.40 2.62
N GLU A 246 4.95 -9.74 1.46
CA GLU A 246 3.52 -9.94 1.25
C GLU A 246 3.27 -11.19 0.40
N ARG A 247 2.19 -11.90 0.71
CA ARG A 247 1.61 -12.90 -0.19
C ARG A 247 0.10 -13.01 0.00
N ARG A 248 -0.61 -13.24 -1.10
CA ARG A 248 -2.03 -13.61 -1.12
C ARG A 248 -2.23 -14.99 -1.74
N TRP A 249 -3.03 -15.81 -1.09
CA TRP A 249 -3.55 -17.07 -1.63
C TRP A 249 -5.00 -16.87 -2.05
N ALA A 250 -5.25 -16.89 -3.36
CA ALA A 250 -6.60 -16.83 -3.90
C ALA A 250 -7.38 -18.12 -3.57
N LEU A 251 -8.58 -17.96 -3.05
CA LEU A 251 -9.57 -19.02 -2.85
C LEU A 251 -10.60 -18.96 -3.98
N ALA A 252 -11.78 -19.57 -3.80
CA ALA A 252 -12.85 -19.48 -4.80
C ALA A 252 -13.43 -18.05 -4.86
N GLY A 253 -13.79 -17.59 -6.06
CA GLY A 253 -14.33 -16.26 -6.28
C GLY A 253 -13.32 -15.18 -5.92
N HIS A 254 -13.82 -14.15 -5.25
CA HIS A 254 -13.05 -12.99 -4.81
C HIS A 254 -12.28 -13.21 -3.50
N HIS A 255 -12.47 -14.37 -2.85
CA HIS A 255 -11.96 -14.64 -1.51
C HIS A 255 -10.49 -15.07 -1.54
N GLY A 256 -9.81 -14.90 -0.41
CA GLY A 256 -8.40 -15.19 -0.27
C GLY A 256 -7.91 -15.10 1.16
N LEU A 257 -6.72 -15.64 1.39
CA LEU A 257 -5.95 -15.42 2.60
C LEU A 257 -4.73 -14.59 2.25
N TYR A 258 -4.22 -13.80 3.19
CA TYR A 258 -3.00 -13.04 2.99
C TYR A 258 -2.13 -13.02 4.24
N VAL A 259 -0.83 -12.83 4.01
CA VAL A 259 0.16 -12.53 5.04
C VAL A 259 0.91 -11.29 4.58
N ARG A 260 1.13 -10.35 5.50
CA ARG A 260 1.99 -9.19 5.32
C ARG A 260 2.89 -9.02 6.54
N GLY A 261 4.16 -8.77 6.30
CA GLY A 261 5.15 -8.45 7.33
C GLY A 261 5.98 -7.25 6.91
N LEU A 262 6.32 -6.42 7.89
CA LEU A 262 7.19 -5.25 7.71
C LEU A 262 8.12 -5.17 8.92
N ALA A 263 9.42 -4.93 8.68
CA ALA A 263 10.37 -4.58 9.72
C ALA A 263 11.25 -3.42 9.26
N PHE A 264 11.58 -2.49 10.16
CA PHE A 264 12.45 -1.36 9.85
C PHE A 264 13.11 -0.81 11.12
N GLY A 265 14.28 -0.21 10.98
CA GLY A 265 15.03 0.26 12.14
C GLY A 265 16.35 0.94 11.81
N GLN A 266 17.06 1.33 12.87
CA GLN A 266 18.40 1.90 12.77
C GLN A 266 19.34 1.27 13.80
N ALA A 267 20.60 1.14 13.44
CA ALA A 267 21.68 0.73 14.36
C ALA A 267 22.83 1.73 14.31
N TRP A 268 23.19 2.31 15.44
CA TRP A 268 24.15 3.43 15.54
C TRP A 268 25.52 2.97 16.04
N ARG A 269 26.57 3.34 15.32
CA ARG A 269 27.94 2.92 15.65
C ARG A 269 28.41 3.60 16.94
N GLY A 270 28.72 2.81 17.97
CA GLY A 270 29.14 3.33 19.29
C GLY A 270 27.99 3.81 20.17
N TYR A 271 26.73 3.67 19.72
CA TYR A 271 25.54 4.25 20.33
C TYR A 271 24.39 3.24 20.39
N SER A 272 24.69 2.00 20.79
CA SER A 272 23.74 0.87 20.74
C SER A 272 22.46 1.09 21.56
N ALA A 273 22.49 1.94 22.59
CA ALA A 273 21.33 2.30 23.41
C ALA A 273 20.21 2.99 22.60
N TYR A 274 20.53 3.55 21.43
CA TYR A 274 19.58 4.22 20.54
C TYR A 274 19.25 3.38 19.30
N ASN A 275 19.68 2.13 19.26
CA ASN A 275 19.27 1.21 18.19
C ASN A 275 17.76 0.99 18.27
N GLU A 276 17.08 1.09 17.14
CA GLU A 276 15.63 0.89 17.03
C GLU A 276 15.35 -0.25 16.05
N LEU A 277 14.34 -1.06 16.37
CA LEU A 277 13.73 -2.04 15.47
C LEU A 277 12.23 -2.01 15.68
N ASN A 278 11.49 -1.86 14.60
CA ASN A 278 10.04 -1.98 14.55
C ASN A 278 9.70 -3.15 13.64
N ALA A 279 8.74 -3.97 14.04
CA ALA A 279 8.21 -5.03 13.22
C ALA A 279 6.70 -5.11 13.37
N SER A 280 6.02 -5.43 12.29
CA SER A 280 4.59 -5.73 12.28
C SER A 280 4.33 -6.93 11.40
N VAL A 281 3.37 -7.76 11.83
CA VAL A 281 2.89 -8.90 11.06
C VAL A 281 1.38 -8.95 11.12
N GLN A 282 0.76 -9.26 9.99
CA GLN A 282 -0.68 -9.46 9.86
C GLN A 282 -0.94 -10.66 8.94
N ALA A 283 -1.91 -11.48 9.33
CA ALA A 283 -2.28 -12.68 8.59
C ALA A 283 -3.79 -12.88 8.70
N GLY A 284 -4.51 -12.85 7.58
CA GLY A 284 -5.97 -12.89 7.63
C GLY A 284 -6.66 -13.01 6.29
N TYR A 285 -7.90 -12.56 6.26
CA TYR A 285 -8.81 -12.69 5.14
C TYR A 285 -8.66 -11.54 4.15
N SER A 286 -8.78 -11.83 2.85
CA SER A 286 -8.79 -10.86 1.77
C SER A 286 -9.91 -11.14 0.79
N TRP A 287 -10.68 -10.10 0.46
CA TRP A 287 -11.63 -10.10 -0.66
C TRP A 287 -11.17 -9.07 -1.70
N ARG A 288 -11.14 -9.44 -2.98
CA ARG A 288 -10.69 -8.55 -4.07
C ARG A 288 -11.59 -8.66 -5.29
N SER A 289 -11.98 -7.53 -5.85
CA SER A 289 -12.59 -7.37 -7.18
C SER A 289 -11.80 -6.38 -8.01
N ALA A 290 -12.24 -6.09 -9.25
CA ALA A 290 -11.60 -5.07 -10.09
C ALA A 290 -11.52 -3.68 -9.43
N ARG A 291 -12.47 -3.36 -8.53
CA ARG A 291 -12.57 -2.02 -7.92
C ARG A 291 -12.34 -1.99 -6.42
N HIS A 292 -12.50 -3.12 -5.73
CA HIS A 292 -12.53 -3.13 -4.28
C HIS A 292 -11.53 -4.14 -3.74
N THR A 293 -10.80 -3.76 -2.71
CA THR A 293 -10.02 -4.69 -1.88
C THR A 293 -10.47 -4.51 -0.44
N LEU A 294 -10.82 -5.60 0.23
CA LEU A 294 -11.09 -5.65 1.66
C LEU A 294 -10.11 -6.63 2.30
N GLN A 295 -9.48 -6.21 3.39
CA GLN A 295 -8.61 -7.06 4.19
C GLN A 295 -8.95 -6.91 5.66
N LEU A 296 -8.96 -8.03 6.37
CA LEU A 296 -9.16 -8.08 7.81
C LEU A 296 -8.26 -9.15 8.39
N ALA A 297 -7.42 -8.77 9.36
CA ALA A 297 -6.49 -9.69 9.97
C ALA A 297 -6.24 -9.37 11.44
N PRO A 298 -6.02 -10.39 12.30
CA PRO A 298 -5.24 -10.18 13.50
C PRO A 298 -3.85 -9.64 13.11
N SER A 299 -3.33 -8.75 13.96
CA SER A 299 -2.04 -8.12 13.79
C SER A 299 -1.21 -8.20 15.08
N TYR A 300 0.10 -8.16 14.92
CA TYR A 300 1.03 -8.03 16.02
C TYR A 300 2.14 -7.04 15.66
N ASP A 301 2.31 -6.02 16.49
CA ASP A 301 3.40 -5.06 16.42
C ASP A 301 4.43 -5.36 17.50
N PHE A 302 5.70 -5.18 17.17
CA PHE A 302 6.83 -5.35 18.07
C PHE A 302 7.78 -4.18 17.91
N GLN A 303 8.29 -3.68 19.03
CA GLN A 303 9.34 -2.67 19.03
C GLN A 303 10.46 -3.07 19.97
N ALA A 304 11.69 -2.81 19.54
CA ALA A 304 12.89 -2.91 20.35
C ALA A 304 13.67 -1.60 20.31
N LEU A 305 14.21 -1.24 21.48
CA LEU A 305 15.06 -0.08 21.69
C LEU A 305 16.30 -0.53 22.45
N GLY A 306 17.47 -0.03 22.07
CA GLY A 306 18.71 -0.37 22.78
C GLY A 306 19.12 -1.84 22.64
N ASN A 307 18.70 -2.52 21.56
CA ASN A 307 18.81 -3.98 21.38
C ASN A 307 17.98 -4.82 22.38
N HIS A 308 17.00 -4.23 23.05
CA HIS A 308 16.11 -4.92 23.97
C HIS A 308 14.66 -4.75 23.54
N ALA A 309 13.83 -5.77 23.74
CA ALA A 309 12.40 -5.69 23.49
C ALA A 309 11.77 -4.59 24.38
N LEU A 310 11.15 -3.60 23.75
CA LEU A 310 10.51 -2.47 24.41
C LEU A 310 9.03 -2.79 24.69
N GLN A 311 8.28 -3.08 23.61
CA GLN A 311 6.85 -3.38 23.69
C GLN A 311 6.44 -4.40 22.62
N GLY A 312 5.31 -5.05 22.87
CA GLY A 312 4.56 -5.77 21.83
C GLY A 312 3.07 -5.51 21.95
N GLY A 313 2.37 -5.41 20.82
CA GLY A 313 0.96 -5.10 20.76
C GLY A 313 0.20 -6.08 19.87
N SER A 314 -0.75 -6.82 20.44
CA SER A 314 -1.67 -7.69 19.69
C SER A 314 -2.93 -6.92 19.33
N GLY A 315 -3.44 -7.10 18.11
CA GLY A 315 -4.54 -6.30 17.62
C GLY A 315 -5.26 -6.89 16.43
N VAL A 316 -6.06 -6.04 15.81
CA VAL A 316 -6.78 -6.29 14.56
C VAL A 316 -6.52 -5.11 13.63
N HIS A 317 -6.27 -5.43 12.37
CA HIS A 317 -6.13 -4.48 11.28
C HIS A 317 -7.22 -4.73 10.24
N GLY A 318 -7.91 -3.67 9.84
CA GLY A 318 -8.88 -3.66 8.76
C GLY A 318 -8.49 -2.66 7.68
N GLU A 319 -8.63 -3.03 6.42
CA GLU A 319 -8.30 -2.20 5.27
C GLU A 319 -9.39 -2.33 4.21
N TRP A 320 -9.85 -1.20 3.67
CA TRP A 320 -10.70 -1.14 2.48
C TRP A 320 -10.10 -0.19 1.45
N GLN A 321 -9.87 -0.70 0.25
CA GLN A 321 -9.46 0.08 -0.91
C GLN A 321 -10.58 0.11 -1.94
N TYR A 322 -10.82 1.29 -2.52
CA TYR A 322 -11.81 1.51 -3.57
C TYR A 322 -11.24 2.33 -4.72
N ALA A 323 -11.11 1.70 -5.88
CA ALA A 323 -10.79 2.36 -7.13
C ALA A 323 -12.03 3.09 -7.66
N LEU A 324 -12.13 4.38 -7.33
CA LEU A 324 -13.19 5.28 -7.75
C LEU A 324 -13.28 5.34 -9.29
N ASP A 325 -12.12 5.44 -9.92
CA ASP A 325 -11.93 5.46 -11.36
C ASP A 325 -10.54 4.86 -11.71
N GLY A 326 -10.17 4.84 -12.99
CA GLY A 326 -8.88 4.28 -13.45
C GLY A 326 -7.62 5.06 -13.02
N ARG A 327 -7.77 6.15 -12.26
CA ARG A 327 -6.69 7.04 -11.78
C ARG A 327 -6.81 7.42 -10.31
N SER A 328 -7.93 7.11 -9.64
CA SER A 328 -8.22 7.52 -8.27
C SER A 328 -8.49 6.33 -7.36
N LEU A 329 -7.81 6.28 -6.22
CA LEU A 329 -7.95 5.22 -5.21
C LEU A 329 -8.24 5.86 -3.84
N LEU A 330 -9.26 5.38 -3.15
CA LEU A 330 -9.50 5.69 -1.74
C LEU A 330 -9.07 4.48 -0.91
N LYS A 331 -8.23 4.69 0.12
CA LYS A 331 -7.81 3.70 1.10
C LYS A 331 -8.30 4.12 2.47
N LEU A 332 -9.09 3.28 3.12
CA LEU A 332 -9.50 3.42 4.53
C LEU A 332 -8.84 2.30 5.34
N GLU A 333 -8.23 2.66 6.46
CA GLU A 333 -7.56 1.71 7.37
C GLU A 333 -8.06 1.94 8.79
N ALA A 334 -8.23 0.85 9.53
CA ALA A 334 -8.59 0.86 10.94
C ALA A 334 -7.69 -0.12 11.69
N ASP A 335 -7.07 0.35 12.77
CA ASP A 335 -6.20 -0.43 13.62
C ASP A 335 -6.73 -0.36 15.06
N TRP A 336 -6.80 -1.50 15.73
CA TRP A 336 -6.98 -1.57 17.18
C TRP A 336 -5.94 -2.52 17.76
N LYS A 337 -5.22 -2.10 18.80
CA LYS A 337 -4.10 -2.85 19.40
C LYS A 337 -4.11 -2.70 20.91
N ARG A 338 -3.78 -3.78 21.61
CA ARG A 338 -3.45 -3.75 23.03
C ARG A 338 -1.94 -3.81 23.22
N GLN A 339 -1.34 -2.71 23.63
CA GLN A 339 0.10 -2.53 23.80
C GLN A 339 0.54 -2.98 25.20
N ARG A 340 1.64 -3.74 25.24
CA ARG A 340 2.25 -4.25 26.48
C ARG A 340 3.75 -3.96 26.49
N TYR A 341 4.20 -3.18 27.46
CA TYR A 341 5.61 -2.86 27.67
C TYR A 341 6.28 -3.95 28.52
N ARG A 342 7.56 -4.19 28.24
CA ARG A 342 8.30 -5.30 28.89
C ARG A 342 8.87 -4.93 30.26
N GLN A 343 9.19 -3.65 30.47
CA GLN A 343 9.73 -3.19 31.76
C GLN A 343 8.59 -2.71 32.67
N PRO A 344 8.54 -3.13 33.95
CA PRO A 344 7.44 -2.77 34.86
C PRO A 344 7.17 -1.27 34.94
N GLY A 345 8.22 -0.45 35.09
CA GLY A 345 8.05 1.01 35.14
C GLY A 345 7.43 1.59 33.86
N LEU A 346 7.76 1.04 32.69
CA LEU A 346 7.12 1.43 31.43
C LEU A 346 5.68 0.91 31.34
N ALA A 347 5.43 -0.32 31.78
CA ALA A 347 4.10 -0.93 31.75
C ALA A 347 3.11 -0.15 32.64
N ASP A 348 3.52 0.22 33.85
CA ASP A 348 2.71 1.01 34.78
C ASP A 348 2.38 2.41 34.25
N ASN A 349 3.09 2.88 33.22
CA ASN A 349 2.87 4.17 32.57
C ASN A 349 2.15 4.08 31.23
N TYR A 350 2.50 3.09 30.39
CA TYR A 350 2.17 3.07 28.95
C TYR A 350 1.39 1.84 28.48
N ASP A 351 1.14 0.83 29.32
CA ASP A 351 0.26 -0.28 28.91
C ASP A 351 -1.14 0.27 28.61
N GLY A 352 -1.72 -0.11 27.48
CA GLY A 352 -3.01 0.41 27.07
C GLY A 352 -3.47 -0.08 25.72
N ASP A 353 -4.62 0.44 25.30
CA ASP A 353 -5.19 0.19 23.98
C ASP A 353 -4.96 1.40 23.06
N LEU A 354 -4.57 1.13 21.81
CA LEU A 354 -4.42 2.10 20.72
C LEU A 354 -5.46 1.80 19.65
N ALA A 355 -6.30 2.77 19.33
CA ALA A 355 -7.21 2.74 18.20
C ALA A 355 -6.80 3.83 17.19
N ALA A 356 -6.76 3.50 15.90
CA ALA A 356 -6.42 4.46 14.87
C ALA A 356 -7.24 4.25 13.59
N LEU A 357 -7.60 5.36 12.95
CA LEU A 357 -8.34 5.42 11.69
C LEU A 357 -7.58 6.29 10.70
N TYR A 358 -7.50 5.83 9.47
CA TYR A 358 -6.77 6.52 8.41
C TYR A 358 -7.60 6.53 7.15
N ALA A 359 -7.66 7.68 6.50
CA ALA A 359 -8.23 7.83 5.16
C ALA A 359 -7.16 8.42 4.26
N THR A 360 -6.88 7.79 3.12
CA THR A 360 -5.90 8.27 2.15
C THR A 360 -6.51 8.22 0.75
N TRP A 361 -6.49 9.33 0.03
CA TRP A 361 -6.89 9.42 -1.36
C TRP A 361 -5.66 9.59 -2.23
N PHE A 362 -5.54 8.76 -3.27
CA PHE A 362 -4.48 8.80 -4.27
C PHE A 362 -5.07 9.19 -5.62
N ARG A 363 -4.34 10.01 -6.37
CA ARG A 363 -4.70 10.40 -7.75
C ARG A 363 -3.49 10.42 -8.68
N ALA A 364 -3.55 9.60 -9.72
CA ALA A 364 -2.65 9.70 -10.85
C ALA A 364 -3.05 10.88 -11.75
N LEU A 365 -2.24 11.94 -11.78
CA LEU A 365 -2.49 13.09 -12.65
C LEU A 365 -2.15 12.76 -14.10
N ASN A 366 -1.09 11.98 -14.31
CA ASN A 366 -0.62 11.45 -15.57
C ASN A 366 0.28 10.23 -15.30
N PRO A 367 0.79 9.52 -16.32
CA PRO A 367 1.63 8.33 -16.11
C PRO A 367 2.92 8.55 -15.30
N ARG A 368 3.30 9.80 -15.01
CA ARG A 368 4.53 10.15 -14.28
C ARG A 368 4.26 10.69 -12.88
N TRP A 369 3.05 11.13 -12.56
CA TRP A 369 2.76 11.84 -11.30
C TRP A 369 1.56 11.23 -10.59
N THR A 370 1.76 10.86 -9.34
CA THR A 370 0.71 10.47 -8.40
C THR A 370 0.76 11.42 -7.21
N LEU A 371 -0.37 12.02 -6.86
CA LEU A 371 -0.54 12.79 -5.63
C LEU A 371 -1.31 11.96 -4.62
N PHE A 372 -1.08 12.21 -3.33
CA PHE A 372 -1.93 11.66 -2.29
C PHE A 372 -2.14 12.66 -1.15
N ALA A 373 -3.30 12.55 -0.53
CA ALA A 373 -3.68 13.32 0.65
C ALA A 373 -4.41 12.38 1.63
N GLY A 374 -4.20 12.57 2.92
CA GLY A 374 -4.83 11.73 3.94
C GLY A 374 -5.06 12.43 5.26
N MET A 375 -5.90 11.79 6.07
CA MET A 375 -6.26 12.20 7.42
C MET A 375 -6.07 11.03 8.37
N ASP A 376 -5.59 11.34 9.57
CA ASP A 376 -5.25 10.37 10.61
C ASP A 376 -5.97 10.75 11.90
N LEU A 377 -6.58 9.79 12.55
CA LEU A 377 -7.16 9.95 13.89
C LEU A 377 -6.66 8.80 14.74
N SER A 378 -6.14 9.08 15.94
CA SER A 378 -5.83 8.03 16.90
C SER A 378 -6.20 8.43 18.33
N ASP A 379 -6.53 7.41 19.10
CA ASP A 379 -6.82 7.47 20.54
C ASP A 379 -5.99 6.36 21.20
N SER A 380 -5.13 6.74 22.11
CA SER A 380 -4.23 5.85 22.84
C SER A 380 -4.52 6.00 24.32
N SER A 381 -5.07 4.95 24.93
CA SER A 381 -5.12 4.85 26.38
C SER A 381 -3.77 4.39 26.92
N ALA A 382 -3.53 4.66 28.20
CA ALA A 382 -2.32 4.27 28.91
C ALA A 382 -2.65 4.00 30.39
N ALA A 383 -1.82 3.21 31.06
CA ALA A 383 -1.99 2.84 32.45
C ALA A 383 -1.92 4.07 33.38
N ASP A 384 -1.02 5.02 33.07
CA ASP A 384 -1.09 6.38 33.58
C ASP A 384 -1.85 7.26 32.57
N PRO A 385 -3.02 7.81 32.93
CA PRO A 385 -3.79 8.69 32.06
C PRO A 385 -3.03 9.94 31.59
N ALA A 386 -1.96 10.35 32.29
CA ALA A 386 -1.11 11.46 31.84
C ALA A 386 -0.32 11.11 30.57
N ASN A 387 -0.19 9.82 30.23
CA ASN A 387 0.44 9.32 29.01
C ASN A 387 -0.57 8.89 27.94
N GLY A 388 -1.87 8.84 28.27
CA GLY A 388 -2.94 8.67 27.28
C GLY A 388 -3.07 9.91 26.40
N TYR A 389 -3.45 9.75 25.14
CA TYR A 389 -3.56 10.86 24.20
C TYR A 389 -4.57 10.62 23.08
N ARG A 390 -4.99 11.74 22.49
CA ARG A 390 -5.68 11.81 21.20
C ARG A 390 -4.85 12.56 20.20
N GLN A 391 -4.82 12.08 18.96
CA GLN A 391 -4.06 12.68 17.90
C GLN A 391 -4.90 12.81 16.63
N ARG A 392 -4.71 13.93 15.95
CA ARG A 392 -5.26 14.17 14.63
C ARG A 392 -4.15 14.61 13.69
N GLY A 393 -4.18 14.12 12.46
CA GLY A 393 -3.13 14.36 11.49
C GLY A 393 -3.64 14.60 10.09
N LEU A 394 -2.87 15.36 9.32
CA LEU A 394 -2.99 15.49 7.88
C LEU A 394 -1.71 14.97 7.23
N ARG A 395 -1.87 14.26 6.10
CA ARG A 395 -0.77 13.76 5.29
C ARG A 395 -0.92 14.26 3.86
N LEU A 396 0.19 14.67 3.27
CA LEU A 396 0.26 15.08 1.87
C LEU A 396 1.49 14.46 1.23
N GLY A 397 1.40 14.11 -0.04
CA GLY A 397 2.59 13.73 -0.76
C GLY A 397 2.39 13.55 -2.24
N ALA A 398 3.53 13.29 -2.89
CA ALA A 398 3.63 13.15 -4.33
C ALA A 398 4.70 12.13 -4.66
N ALA A 399 4.41 11.27 -5.63
CA ALA A 399 5.36 10.38 -6.26
C ALA A 399 5.50 10.77 -7.74
N ARG A 400 6.74 10.97 -8.17
CA ARG A 400 7.09 11.20 -9.56
C ARG A 400 7.93 10.05 -10.08
N GLN A 401 7.54 9.47 -11.21
CA GLN A 401 8.30 8.45 -11.92
C GLN A 401 8.79 8.99 -13.26
N TRP A 402 10.08 8.80 -13.51
CA TRP A 402 10.68 9.06 -14.81
C TRP A 402 11.81 8.08 -15.01
N SER A 403 11.91 7.49 -16.20
CA SER A 403 13.20 6.91 -16.61
C SER A 403 13.76 5.86 -15.62
N GLY A 404 12.92 4.96 -15.09
CA GLY A 404 13.34 3.97 -14.07
C GLY A 404 13.69 4.56 -12.69
N THR A 405 13.56 5.88 -12.51
CA THR A 405 13.73 6.61 -11.25
C THR A 405 12.36 6.97 -10.68
N THR A 406 12.21 6.84 -9.36
CA THR A 406 11.02 7.27 -8.61
C THR A 406 11.47 8.17 -7.47
N ALA A 407 10.91 9.38 -7.40
CA ALA A 407 11.04 10.24 -6.23
C ALA A 407 9.69 10.35 -5.54
N THR A 408 9.69 10.21 -4.22
CA THR A 408 8.51 10.33 -3.37
C THR A 408 8.80 11.39 -2.31
N VAL A 409 7.87 12.31 -2.12
CA VAL A 409 7.87 13.26 -0.99
C VAL A 409 6.59 13.04 -0.22
N PHE A 410 6.71 12.95 1.09
CA PHE A 410 5.64 12.79 2.05
C PHE A 410 5.83 13.83 3.16
N VAL A 411 4.75 14.50 3.52
CA VAL A 411 4.70 15.46 4.62
C VAL A 411 3.53 15.08 5.52
N SER A 412 3.73 15.08 6.83
CA SER A 412 2.65 14.97 7.81
C SER A 412 2.70 16.12 8.82
N LEU A 413 1.52 16.53 9.23
CA LEU A 413 1.30 17.52 10.28
C LEU A 413 0.33 16.91 11.28
N ARG A 414 0.71 16.83 12.55
CA ARG A 414 -0.12 16.21 13.60
C ARG A 414 -0.20 17.11 14.82
N HIS A 415 -1.33 17.02 15.50
CA HIS A 415 -1.54 17.62 16.80
C HIS A 415 -1.94 16.53 17.78
N ARG A 416 -1.18 16.39 18.87
CA ARG A 416 -1.41 15.44 19.95
C ARG A 416 -1.81 16.17 21.22
N HIS A 417 -2.87 15.70 21.85
CA HIS A 417 -3.38 16.23 23.12
C HIS A 417 -3.45 15.10 24.13
N TYR A 418 -2.73 15.22 25.24
CA TYR A 418 -2.71 14.21 26.30
C TYR A 418 -3.96 14.28 27.17
N ASP A 419 -4.36 13.17 27.78
CA ASP A 419 -5.67 13.02 28.43
C ASP A 419 -5.72 13.64 29.82
N ALA A 420 -4.61 13.63 30.57
CA ALA A 420 -4.57 14.13 31.94
C ALA A 420 -3.38 15.05 32.22
N TRP A 421 -3.48 15.78 33.34
CA TRP A 421 -2.40 16.57 33.89
C TRP A 421 -1.33 15.66 34.49
N SER A 422 -0.05 15.91 34.16
CA SER A 422 1.07 15.26 34.81
C SER A 422 1.60 16.14 35.95
N PRO A 423 1.57 15.68 37.22
CA PRO A 423 2.22 16.38 38.32
C PRO A 423 3.73 16.52 38.12
N LEU A 424 4.37 15.56 37.44
CA LEU A 424 5.80 15.59 37.15
C LEU A 424 6.17 16.69 36.13
N LEU A 425 5.33 16.90 35.13
CA LEU A 425 5.58 17.89 34.07
C LEU A 425 5.00 19.26 34.40
N GLU A 426 4.16 19.34 35.43
CA GLU A 426 3.34 20.51 35.76
C GLU A 426 2.59 21.04 34.52
N ALA A 427 2.08 20.10 33.72
CA ALA A 427 1.40 20.40 32.47
C ALA A 427 0.48 19.25 32.06
N ARG A 428 -0.59 19.61 31.35
CA ARG A 428 -1.27 18.68 30.44
C ARG A 428 -0.61 18.84 29.07
N ARG A 429 0.16 17.84 28.66
CA ARG A 429 1.05 17.94 27.50
C ARG A 429 0.26 18.09 26.20
N GLN A 430 0.79 18.89 25.29
CA GLN A 430 0.33 19.06 23.92
C GLN A 430 1.54 19.16 23.00
N ASP A 431 1.47 18.48 21.86
CA ASP A 431 2.54 18.49 20.87
C ASP A 431 2.01 18.75 19.47
N ASP A 432 2.76 19.56 18.72
CA ASP A 432 2.64 19.73 17.29
C ASP A 432 3.81 19.03 16.61
N GLU A 433 3.51 18.07 15.73
CA GLU A 433 4.50 17.27 15.02
C GLU A 433 4.49 17.59 13.53
N GLN A 434 5.69 17.71 12.95
CA GLN A 434 5.89 17.96 11.53
C GLN A 434 6.92 16.96 11.01
N ASN A 435 6.53 16.11 10.06
CA ASN A 435 7.46 15.14 9.46
C ASN A 435 7.55 15.36 7.95
N LEU A 436 8.76 15.23 7.42
CA LEU A 436 9.09 15.22 6.00
C LEU A 436 9.87 13.94 5.70
N ILE A 437 9.41 13.18 4.71
CA ILE A 437 10.11 12.01 4.17
C ILE A 437 10.27 12.21 2.67
N ALA A 438 11.51 12.26 2.19
CA ALA A 438 11.84 12.33 0.77
C ALA A 438 12.71 11.14 0.38
N ILE A 439 12.25 10.34 -0.59
CA ILE A 439 12.95 9.13 -1.05
C ILE A 439 13.15 9.21 -2.56
N VAL A 440 14.38 9.04 -3.03
CA VAL A 440 14.71 8.93 -4.46
C VAL A 440 15.36 7.59 -4.70
N ARG A 441 14.73 6.73 -5.50
CA ARG A 441 15.28 5.42 -5.90
C ARG A 441 15.41 5.32 -7.41
N SER A 442 16.42 4.60 -7.90
CA SER A 442 16.66 4.49 -9.35
C SER A 442 17.08 3.10 -9.79
N GLU A 443 16.19 2.41 -10.51
CA GLU A 443 16.44 1.10 -11.13
C GLU A 443 17.57 1.17 -12.18
N ARG A 444 17.80 2.35 -12.77
CA ARG A 444 18.88 2.56 -13.75
C ARG A 444 20.28 2.49 -13.14
N LEU A 445 20.38 2.75 -11.85
CA LEU A 445 21.63 2.71 -11.11
C LEU A 445 21.81 1.34 -10.42
N ALA A 446 20.98 0.36 -10.77
CA ALA A 446 21.05 -0.94 -10.15
C ALA A 446 22.34 -1.69 -10.52
N VAL A 447 23.01 -2.25 -9.52
CA VAL A 447 24.23 -3.05 -9.70
C VAL A 447 23.99 -4.42 -9.07
N GLY A 448 24.17 -5.51 -9.83
CA GLY A 448 23.84 -6.86 -9.33
C GLY A 448 22.36 -7.04 -8.96
N GLY A 449 21.47 -6.18 -9.48
CA GLY A 449 20.06 -6.08 -9.11
C GLY A 449 19.80 -5.54 -7.70
N LEU A 450 20.75 -4.77 -7.15
CA LEU A 450 20.57 -3.93 -5.97
C LEU A 450 20.27 -2.51 -6.43
N VAL A 451 19.12 -1.97 -6.04
CA VAL A 451 18.63 -0.65 -6.45
C VAL A 451 19.01 0.38 -5.39
N PRO A 452 19.81 1.41 -5.70
CA PRO A 452 20.12 2.44 -4.72
C PRO A 452 18.90 3.34 -4.46
N SER A 453 18.71 3.72 -3.20
CA SER A 453 17.73 4.70 -2.74
C SER A 453 18.36 5.68 -1.75
N LEU A 454 18.21 6.98 -2.01
CA LEU A 454 18.54 8.04 -1.08
C LEU A 454 17.28 8.45 -0.31
N SER A 455 17.34 8.49 1.01
CA SER A 455 16.24 8.87 1.89
C SER A 455 16.66 10.00 2.80
N LEU A 456 15.89 11.08 2.80
CA LEU A 456 15.95 12.16 3.79
C LEU A 456 14.69 12.10 4.64
N ARG A 457 14.87 12.06 5.95
CA ARG A 457 13.79 12.16 6.94
C ARG A 457 14.10 13.34 7.84
N TYR A 458 13.12 14.22 8.02
CA TYR A 458 13.18 15.30 8.99
C TYR A 458 11.92 15.24 9.84
N ALA A 459 12.10 15.32 11.15
CA ALA A 459 11.01 15.36 12.10
C ALA A 459 11.23 16.49 13.08
N ARG A 460 10.16 17.22 13.40
CA ARG A 460 10.16 18.28 14.40
C ARG A 460 8.94 18.09 15.31
N ILE A 461 9.18 18.14 16.61
CA ILE A 461 8.16 18.12 17.65
C ILE A 461 8.28 19.43 18.42
N ASP A 462 7.22 20.22 18.43
CA ASP A 462 7.09 21.39 19.29
C ASP A 462 6.09 21.04 20.40
N SER A 463 6.50 21.18 21.66
CA SER A 463 5.71 20.77 22.84
C SER A 463 5.57 21.90 23.84
N ASN A 464 4.42 22.00 24.51
CA ASN A 464 4.26 22.91 25.65
C ASN A 464 5.16 22.53 26.85
N VAL A 465 5.62 21.28 26.91
CA VAL A 465 6.67 20.81 27.83
C VAL A 465 8.00 20.79 27.06
N GLY A 466 8.33 21.94 26.45
CA GLY A 466 9.36 22.01 25.42
C GLY A 466 10.78 21.77 25.92
N TRP A 467 11.04 22.03 27.20
CA TRP A 467 12.32 21.72 27.82
C TRP A 467 12.66 20.23 27.75
N LEU A 468 11.67 19.34 27.61
CA LEU A 468 11.86 17.91 27.57
C LEU A 468 11.59 17.28 26.20
N TYR A 469 10.46 17.63 25.59
CA TYR A 469 9.94 16.92 24.42
C TYR A 469 10.10 17.68 23.10
N SER A 470 10.39 18.99 23.13
CA SER A 470 10.63 19.70 21.88
C SER A 470 11.99 19.32 21.31
N HIS A 471 12.01 18.78 20.11
CA HIS A 471 13.24 18.40 19.43
C HIS A 471 13.03 18.35 17.93
N ASP A 472 14.13 18.46 17.18
CA ASP A 472 14.17 18.13 15.77
C ASP A 472 15.23 17.07 15.48
N ARG A 473 15.01 16.35 14.38
CA ARG A 473 15.87 15.24 13.96
C ARG A 473 15.90 15.14 12.45
N GLY A 474 17.07 15.33 11.87
CA GLY A 474 17.44 14.93 10.53
C GLY A 474 18.00 13.50 10.51
N LEU A 475 17.63 12.76 9.46
CA LEU A 475 18.14 11.43 9.17
C LEU A 475 18.31 11.26 7.66
N LEU A 476 19.57 11.12 7.23
CA LEU A 476 19.96 10.87 5.86
C LEU A 476 20.44 9.42 5.72
N SER A 477 19.91 8.67 4.77
CA SER A 477 20.38 7.32 4.47
C SER A 477 20.52 7.06 2.97
N LEU A 478 21.54 6.30 2.61
CA LEU A 478 21.73 5.74 1.27
C LEU A 478 21.61 4.22 1.41
N LYS A 479 20.54 3.64 0.90
CA LYS A 479 20.25 2.20 1.01
C LYS A 479 20.35 1.52 -0.34
N TRP A 480 20.63 0.22 -0.32
CA TRP A 480 20.48 -0.66 -1.49
C TRP A 480 19.33 -1.62 -1.24
N GLU A 481 18.34 -1.59 -2.13
CA GLU A 481 17.13 -2.40 -2.09
C GLU A 481 17.26 -3.61 -3.02
N ARG A 482 16.85 -4.78 -2.56
CA ARG A 482 16.64 -5.98 -3.37
C ARG A 482 15.19 -6.41 -3.23
N ALA A 483 14.47 -6.49 -4.35
CA ALA A 483 13.15 -7.08 -4.43
C ALA A 483 13.21 -8.52 -4.97
N PHE A 484 12.25 -9.35 -4.57
CA PHE A 484 12.11 -10.77 -4.94
C PHE A 484 10.69 -11.11 -5.40
#